data_AF-A0AAU5HJZ8-F1
#
_entry.id   AF-A0AAU5HJZ8-F1
#
_cell.length_a   1.000
_cell.length_b   1.000
_cell.length_c   1.000
_cell.angle_alpha   90.00
_cell.angle_beta   90.00
_cell.angle_gamma   90.00
#
_symmetry.space_group_name_H-M   'P 1'
#
loop_
_entity.id
_entity.type
_entity.pdbx_description
1 polymer ?
#
loop_
_entity_poly.entity_id
_entity_poly.type
_entity_poly.pdbx_seq_one_letter_code
_entity_poly.pdbx_strand_id
1 'polypeptide(L)'
;MTASTAAGPIATASSARTGPRFAVVGNPENRRVSLFADAVRAAGLPAPRVVAWTDVLRERGADFAADEFVRVDSPGENPEVDRLLRDASDPTRVEGSARWYTRFTAALRTLRGGIPLADPDDLAALFDKRACHAALDTAGVPVPDSPTSGPHGARVHGWDDVRALMREHRMPRLFVKPAHGSSASGVLAVETAGGGRIRATTSVETGPDGTLHNSLRVRRYHDERDVARIVDALAPDGLHLERWVPKASQAGRAADLRVVVVAGRATHAVVRTSRWPLTNLHLGGSRGDLDGVRRAVTAAGARWSDVLDVCERAASCFPRTLCVGVDLLPAVDWRRSFVGEVNAFGDLLPRLTGLPGSGAEGLDTYGAQVAAVLRAPAGSGPRHPYRTGTGTAHA
;
A
#
# COMPACT_ATOMS: atom_id res chain seq x y z
N MET A 1 -46.62 8.57 66.42
CA MET A 1 -45.33 7.88 66.18
C MET A 1 -44.87 8.24 64.79
N THR A 2 -43.63 8.69 64.73
CA THR A 2 -42.93 9.33 63.62
C THR A 2 -42.59 8.37 62.48
N ALA A 3 -42.56 8.97 61.28
CA ALA A 3 -42.09 8.52 59.97
C ALA A 3 -41.00 7.43 59.92
N SER A 4 -41.07 6.58 58.89
CA SER A 4 -39.88 6.05 58.21
C SER A 4 -40.19 5.70 56.75
N THR A 5 -39.94 6.66 55.85
CA THR A 5 -39.76 6.43 54.41
C THR A 5 -38.27 6.40 54.14
N ALA A 6 -37.71 5.19 53.94
CA ALA A 6 -36.33 5.02 53.49
C ALA A 6 -36.30 5.07 51.95
N ALA A 7 -35.96 6.24 51.40
CA ALA A 7 -35.53 6.36 50.02
C ALA A 7 -34.14 5.75 49.90
N GLY A 8 -34.03 4.62 49.19
CA GLY A 8 -32.74 4.02 48.85
C GLY A 8 -31.95 4.94 47.92
N PRO A 9 -30.61 4.96 48.00
CA PRO A 9 -29.80 5.80 47.14
C PRO A 9 -29.97 5.30 45.70
N ILE A 10 -30.46 6.17 44.83
CA ILE A 10 -30.35 6.00 43.38
C ILE A 10 -28.85 6.00 43.10
N ALA A 11 -28.30 4.81 42.91
CA ALA A 11 -26.99 4.64 42.33
C ALA A 11 -27.06 5.27 40.95
N THR A 12 -26.56 6.50 40.83
CA THR A 12 -26.17 7.07 39.55
C THR A 12 -25.13 6.12 39.00
N ALA A 13 -25.55 5.24 38.10
CA ALA A 13 -24.65 4.45 37.29
C ALA A 13 -23.67 5.43 36.67
N SER A 14 -22.45 5.42 37.20
CA SER A 14 -21.30 6.07 36.60
C SER A 14 -21.31 5.66 35.15
N SER A 15 -21.62 6.60 34.25
CA SER A 15 -21.52 6.38 32.82
C SER A 15 -20.09 5.91 32.57
N ALA A 16 -19.89 4.61 32.40
CA ALA A 16 -18.62 4.09 31.96
C ALA A 16 -18.31 4.88 30.70
N ARG A 17 -17.23 5.67 30.73
CA ARG A 17 -16.76 6.42 29.58
C ARG A 17 -16.46 5.39 28.50
N THR A 18 -17.43 5.07 27.66
CA THR A 18 -17.28 4.18 26.53
C THR A 18 -16.42 4.93 25.53
N GLY A 19 -15.11 4.71 25.61
CA GLY A 19 -14.18 5.15 24.56
C GLY A 19 -14.61 4.60 23.20
N PRO A 20 -14.01 5.10 22.11
CA PRO A 20 -14.39 4.67 20.77
C PRO A 20 -14.27 3.15 20.60
N ARG A 21 -15.25 2.57 19.90
CA ARG A 21 -15.26 1.14 19.58
C ARG A 21 -14.55 0.93 18.24
N PHE A 22 -13.77 -0.13 18.15
CA PHE A 22 -13.08 -0.50 16.92
C PHE A 22 -13.65 -1.80 16.36
N ALA A 23 -13.66 -1.89 15.04
CA ALA A 23 -13.88 -3.12 14.31
C ALA A 23 -12.76 -3.28 13.26
N VAL A 24 -12.46 -4.53 12.90
CA VAL A 24 -11.51 -4.85 11.84
C VAL A 24 -12.10 -5.92 10.91
N VAL A 25 -12.16 -5.60 9.63
CA VAL A 25 -12.41 -6.57 8.56
C VAL A 25 -11.07 -7.15 8.14
N GLY A 26 -10.84 -8.42 8.40
CA GLY A 26 -9.55 -9.06 8.15
C GLY A 26 -9.58 -10.56 8.37
N ASN A 27 -8.52 -11.24 7.98
CA ASN A 27 -8.35 -12.68 8.23
C ASN A 27 -8.01 -12.88 9.71
N PRO A 28 -8.86 -13.52 10.55
CA PRO A 28 -8.69 -13.56 12.00
C PRO A 28 -7.37 -14.19 12.48
N GLU A 29 -6.84 -15.13 11.71
CA GLU A 29 -5.56 -15.79 11.94
C GLU A 29 -4.34 -14.92 11.56
N ASN A 30 -4.55 -13.84 10.80
CA ASN A 30 -3.47 -13.01 10.31
C ASN A 30 -2.94 -12.10 11.42
N ARG A 31 -1.61 -12.09 11.55
CA ARG A 31 -0.88 -11.23 12.49
C ARG A 31 -1.23 -9.74 12.41
N ARG A 32 -1.68 -9.23 11.26
CA ARG A 32 -2.12 -7.81 11.14
C ARG A 32 -3.35 -7.53 11.99
N VAL A 33 -4.30 -8.46 12.03
CA VAL A 33 -5.50 -8.38 12.89
C VAL A 33 -5.10 -8.44 14.36
N SER A 34 -4.25 -9.38 14.74
CA SER A 34 -3.78 -9.52 16.13
C SER A 34 -3.01 -8.28 16.61
N LEU A 35 -2.06 -7.77 15.82
CA LEU A 35 -1.28 -6.58 16.16
C LEU A 35 -2.14 -5.32 16.26
N PHE A 36 -3.16 -5.18 15.40
CA PHE A 36 -4.12 -4.09 15.53
C PHE A 36 -4.95 -4.22 16.82
N ALA A 37 -5.42 -5.42 17.14
CA ALA A 37 -6.14 -5.66 18.40
C ALA A 37 -5.28 -5.36 19.63
N ASP A 38 -4.00 -5.69 19.60
CA ASP A 38 -3.05 -5.38 20.67
C ASP A 38 -2.82 -3.87 20.81
N ALA A 39 -2.72 -3.14 19.70
CA ALA A 39 -2.61 -1.69 19.72
C ALA A 39 -3.87 -1.01 20.31
N VAL A 40 -5.06 -1.52 20.01
CA VAL A 40 -6.32 -1.03 20.61
C VAL A 40 -6.34 -1.29 22.12
N ARG A 41 -5.95 -2.49 22.57
CA ARG A 41 -5.85 -2.83 23.99
C ARG A 41 -4.80 -2.00 24.73
N ALA A 42 -3.65 -1.76 24.10
CA ALA A 42 -2.57 -0.94 24.65
C ALA A 42 -3.01 0.53 24.84
N ALA A 43 -3.98 0.99 24.07
CA ALA A 43 -4.63 2.30 24.26
C ALA A 43 -5.69 2.32 25.37
N GLY A 44 -5.89 1.21 26.11
CA GLY A 44 -6.84 1.11 27.21
C GLY A 44 -8.29 0.88 26.77
N LEU A 45 -8.52 0.41 25.54
CA LEU A 45 -9.85 0.18 24.97
C LEU A 45 -10.18 -1.32 24.91
N PRO A 46 -11.49 -1.68 24.84
CA PRO A 46 -11.90 -3.06 24.55
C PRO A 46 -11.32 -3.56 23.23
N ALA A 47 -11.09 -4.87 23.13
CA ALA A 47 -10.62 -5.49 21.89
C ALA A 47 -11.56 -5.16 20.71
N PRO A 48 -11.03 -4.94 19.51
CA PRO A 48 -11.86 -4.65 18.35
C PRO A 48 -12.72 -5.87 17.99
N ARG A 49 -13.94 -5.61 17.49
CA ARG A 49 -14.75 -6.65 16.84
C ARG A 49 -14.04 -7.11 15.56
N VAL A 50 -13.82 -8.41 15.42
CA VAL A 50 -13.22 -8.98 14.20
C VAL A 50 -14.35 -9.49 13.30
N VAL A 51 -14.32 -9.09 12.03
CA VAL A 51 -15.21 -9.57 10.98
C VAL A 51 -14.35 -10.26 9.91
N ALA A 52 -14.56 -11.55 9.68
CA ALA A 52 -13.73 -12.32 8.77
C ALA A 52 -14.05 -12.00 7.30
N TRP A 53 -13.03 -11.93 6.46
CA TRP A 53 -13.23 -11.78 5.01
C TRP A 53 -14.04 -12.92 4.38
N THR A 54 -13.89 -14.15 4.91
CA THR A 54 -14.70 -15.31 4.47
C THR A 54 -16.19 -15.04 4.62
N ASP A 55 -16.60 -14.46 5.74
CA ASP A 55 -17.99 -14.19 6.06
C ASP A 55 -18.51 -13.06 5.17
N VAL A 56 -17.77 -11.95 5.06
CA VAL A 56 -18.12 -10.84 4.15
C VAL A 56 -18.33 -11.31 2.72
N LEU A 57 -17.45 -12.19 2.21
CA LEU A 57 -17.52 -12.69 0.85
C LEU A 57 -18.66 -13.69 0.62
N ARG A 58 -18.98 -14.53 1.62
CA ARG A 58 -20.05 -15.54 1.54
C ARG A 58 -21.43 -14.91 1.77
N GLU A 59 -21.55 -14.06 2.77
CA GLU A 59 -22.80 -13.41 3.22
C GLU A 59 -23.08 -12.11 2.47
N ARG A 60 -22.14 -11.65 1.64
CA ARG A 60 -22.24 -10.44 0.81
C ARG A 60 -22.43 -9.17 1.64
N GLY A 61 -21.64 -9.03 2.70
CA GLY A 61 -21.54 -7.79 3.47
C GLY A 61 -21.34 -7.99 4.96
N ALA A 62 -21.24 -6.86 5.66
CA ALA A 62 -21.27 -6.77 7.10
C ALA A 62 -21.79 -5.39 7.50
N ASP A 63 -22.56 -5.35 8.59
CA ASP A 63 -23.10 -4.12 9.17
C ASP A 63 -22.34 -3.74 10.44
N PHE A 64 -22.00 -2.46 10.57
CA PHE A 64 -21.27 -1.89 11.71
C PHE A 64 -22.11 -0.82 12.41
N ALA A 65 -21.99 -0.74 13.74
CA ALA A 65 -22.67 0.29 14.51
C ALA A 65 -22.08 1.68 14.19
N ALA A 66 -22.89 2.74 14.29
CA ALA A 66 -22.48 4.09 13.91
C ALA A 66 -21.29 4.65 14.71
N ASP A 67 -21.01 4.09 15.89
CA ASP A 67 -19.90 4.44 16.78
C ASP A 67 -18.65 3.54 16.61
N GLU A 68 -18.66 2.60 15.68
CA GLU A 68 -17.53 1.71 15.39
C GLU A 68 -16.60 2.32 14.33
N PHE A 69 -15.33 2.51 14.68
CA PHE A 69 -14.27 2.80 13.73
C PHE A 69 -13.83 1.52 13.03
N VAL A 70 -14.07 1.44 11.72
CA VAL A 70 -13.91 0.22 10.93
C VAL A 70 -12.58 0.26 10.17
N ARG A 71 -11.62 -0.53 10.62
CA ARG A 71 -10.40 -0.83 9.86
C ARG A 71 -10.71 -1.93 8.84
N VAL A 72 -10.25 -1.75 7.60
CA VAL A 72 -10.16 -2.85 6.62
C VAL A 72 -8.69 -3.24 6.48
N ASP A 73 -8.40 -4.53 6.55
CA ASP A 73 -7.06 -5.08 6.36
C ASP A 73 -6.99 -5.99 5.13
N SER A 74 -5.77 -6.37 4.75
CA SER A 74 -5.49 -7.21 3.59
C SER A 74 -6.27 -8.53 3.65
N PRO A 75 -6.99 -8.90 2.58
CA PRO A 75 -7.60 -10.23 2.46
C PRO A 75 -6.58 -11.31 2.06
N GLY A 76 -5.30 -10.96 1.84
CA GLY A 76 -4.25 -11.88 1.45
C GLY A 76 -3.78 -12.86 2.55
N GLU A 77 -2.88 -13.77 2.19
CA GLU A 77 -2.35 -14.84 3.07
C GLU A 77 -3.41 -15.82 3.62
N ASN A 78 -4.60 -15.88 3.00
CA ASN A 78 -5.64 -16.85 3.30
C ASN A 78 -6.08 -17.58 2.01
N PRO A 79 -5.84 -18.90 1.88
CA PRO A 79 -6.17 -19.65 0.66
C PRO A 79 -7.66 -19.70 0.32
N GLU A 80 -8.55 -19.63 1.32
CA GLU A 80 -9.99 -19.63 1.06
C GLU A 80 -10.45 -18.29 0.49
N VAL A 81 -9.99 -17.19 1.09
CA VAL A 81 -10.30 -15.85 0.62
C VAL A 81 -9.72 -15.61 -0.77
N ASP A 82 -8.48 -16.04 -1.04
CA ASP A 82 -7.90 -15.94 -2.39
C ASP A 82 -8.69 -16.77 -3.41
N ARG A 83 -9.17 -17.97 -3.07
CA ARG A 83 -10.05 -18.75 -3.94
C ARG A 83 -11.37 -18.02 -4.24
N LEU A 84 -12.00 -17.41 -3.23
CA LEU A 84 -13.25 -16.66 -3.42
C LEU A 84 -13.04 -15.43 -4.31
N LEU A 85 -11.90 -14.74 -4.19
CA LEU A 85 -11.59 -13.53 -4.95
C LEU A 85 -11.03 -13.81 -6.35
N ARG A 86 -10.11 -14.77 -6.49
CA ARG A 86 -9.34 -15.05 -7.70
C ARG A 86 -9.87 -16.22 -8.51
N ASP A 87 -10.65 -17.11 -7.89
CA ASP A 87 -11.07 -18.39 -8.49
C ASP A 87 -9.88 -19.30 -8.85
N ALA A 88 -8.76 -19.15 -8.14
CA ALA A 88 -7.57 -19.98 -8.28
C ALA A 88 -7.41 -20.88 -7.05
N SER A 89 -6.95 -22.11 -7.27
CA SER A 89 -6.67 -23.08 -6.20
C SER A 89 -5.26 -22.98 -5.64
N ASP A 90 -4.31 -22.47 -6.42
CA ASP A 90 -2.90 -22.35 -6.03
C ASP A 90 -2.54 -20.88 -5.72
N PRO A 91 -2.16 -20.57 -4.47
CA PRO A 91 -1.85 -19.20 -4.03
C PRO A 91 -0.57 -18.63 -4.65
N THR A 92 0.24 -19.45 -5.32
CA THR A 92 1.44 -18.98 -6.03
C THR A 92 1.12 -18.42 -7.42
N ARG A 93 -0.10 -18.63 -7.93
CA ARG A 93 -0.53 -18.17 -9.25
C ARG A 93 -0.47 -16.65 -9.36
N VAL A 94 0.10 -16.18 -10.46
CA VAL A 94 0.31 -14.76 -10.71
C VAL A 94 -0.90 -14.14 -11.41
N GLU A 95 -1.55 -14.91 -12.27
CA GLU A 95 -2.71 -14.48 -13.06
C GLU A 95 -3.98 -14.32 -12.20
N GLY A 96 -5.02 -13.72 -12.77
CA GLY A 96 -6.33 -13.52 -12.14
C GLY A 96 -6.41 -12.30 -11.23
N SER A 97 -5.42 -11.42 -11.27
CA SER A 97 -5.40 -10.19 -10.45
C SER A 97 -6.53 -9.22 -10.82
N ALA A 98 -7.00 -9.17 -12.08
CA ALA A 98 -8.16 -8.35 -12.44
C ALA A 98 -9.48 -8.89 -11.86
N ARG A 99 -9.65 -10.22 -11.86
CA ARG A 99 -10.81 -10.87 -11.24
C ARG A 99 -10.78 -10.65 -9.73
N TRP A 100 -9.63 -10.87 -9.11
CA TRP A 100 -9.40 -10.59 -7.68
C TRP A 100 -9.78 -9.14 -7.34
N TYR A 101 -9.29 -8.17 -8.11
CA TYR A 101 -9.58 -6.74 -7.90
C TYR A 101 -11.08 -6.42 -8.02
N THR A 102 -11.73 -6.94 -9.06
CA THR A 102 -13.15 -6.71 -9.29
C THR A 102 -14.00 -7.26 -8.13
N ARG A 103 -13.71 -8.49 -7.67
CA ARG A 103 -14.44 -9.10 -6.55
C ARG A 103 -14.13 -8.43 -5.22
N PHE A 104 -12.87 -8.05 -4.99
CA PHE A 104 -12.45 -7.36 -3.78
C PHE A 104 -13.11 -5.99 -3.64
N THR A 105 -13.07 -5.17 -4.69
CA THR A 105 -13.73 -3.85 -4.69
C THR A 105 -15.25 -3.94 -4.61
N ALA A 106 -15.86 -4.97 -5.20
CA ALA A 106 -17.28 -5.25 -5.00
C ALA A 106 -17.60 -5.61 -3.54
N ALA A 107 -16.75 -6.42 -2.89
CA ALA A 107 -16.93 -6.78 -1.48
C ALA A 107 -16.71 -5.58 -0.53
N LEU A 108 -15.80 -4.66 -0.85
CA LEU A 108 -15.65 -3.43 -0.07
C LEU A 108 -16.95 -2.60 -0.04
N ARG A 109 -17.69 -2.58 -1.15
CA ARG A 109 -18.95 -1.84 -1.27
C ARG A 109 -20.13 -2.49 -0.53
N THR A 110 -19.98 -3.71 -0.02
CA THR A 110 -21.03 -4.37 0.78
C THR A 110 -20.90 -4.12 2.28
N LEU A 111 -19.83 -3.46 2.73
CA LEU A 111 -19.66 -3.02 4.12
C LEU A 111 -20.53 -1.79 4.37
N ARG A 112 -21.33 -1.82 5.45
CA ARG A 112 -22.32 -0.77 5.75
C ARG A 112 -22.23 -0.27 7.18
N GLY A 113 -22.50 1.02 7.39
CA GLY A 113 -22.44 1.65 8.71
C GLY A 113 -21.01 1.86 9.20
N GLY A 114 -20.87 2.23 10.47
CA GLY A 114 -19.59 2.59 11.08
C GLY A 114 -18.91 3.83 10.50
N ILE A 115 -17.72 4.10 11.02
CA ILE A 115 -16.83 5.17 10.59
C ILE A 115 -15.63 4.51 9.91
N PRO A 116 -15.59 4.46 8.57
CA PRO A 116 -14.50 3.78 7.86
C PRO A 116 -13.16 4.49 8.09
N LEU A 117 -12.12 3.70 8.33
CA LEU A 117 -10.73 4.19 8.37
C LEU A 117 -10.04 4.08 7.00
N ALA A 118 -10.70 3.44 6.03
CA ALA A 118 -10.27 3.37 4.64
C ALA A 118 -11.52 3.39 3.75
N ASP A 119 -11.54 4.31 2.78
CA ASP A 119 -12.69 4.49 1.90
C ASP A 119 -12.64 3.52 0.71
N PRO A 120 -13.76 2.85 0.34
CA PRO A 120 -13.78 1.89 -0.76
C PRO A 120 -13.28 2.42 -2.10
N ASP A 121 -13.51 3.69 -2.44
CA ASP A 121 -13.06 4.26 -3.72
C ASP A 121 -11.58 4.64 -3.67
N ASP A 122 -11.09 5.15 -2.53
CA ASP A 122 -9.66 5.35 -2.31
C ASP A 122 -8.92 4.00 -2.40
N LEU A 123 -9.46 2.95 -1.77
CA LEU A 123 -8.93 1.59 -1.85
C LEU A 123 -8.93 1.06 -3.28
N ALA A 124 -10.00 1.29 -4.06
CA ALA A 124 -10.05 0.89 -5.47
C ALA A 124 -8.92 1.56 -6.27
N ALA A 125 -8.70 2.87 -6.07
CA ALA A 125 -7.60 3.58 -6.72
C ALA A 125 -6.22 3.09 -6.27
N LEU A 126 -6.02 2.83 -4.97
CA LEU A 126 -4.76 2.33 -4.41
C LEU A 126 -4.41 0.91 -4.89
N PHE A 127 -5.40 0.09 -5.20
CA PHE A 127 -5.21 -1.27 -5.72
C PHE A 127 -5.02 -1.34 -7.24
N ASP A 128 -5.36 -0.30 -8.00
CA ASP A 128 -5.03 -0.19 -9.43
C ASP A 128 -3.82 0.74 -9.62
N LYS A 129 -2.65 0.15 -9.94
CA LYS A 129 -1.40 0.89 -10.13
C LYS A 129 -1.51 2.03 -11.14
N ARG A 130 -2.33 1.89 -12.18
CA ARG A 130 -2.51 2.91 -13.22
C ARG A 130 -3.33 4.07 -12.69
N ALA A 131 -4.37 3.78 -11.91
CA ALA A 131 -5.23 4.79 -11.29
C ALA A 131 -4.49 5.53 -10.17
N CYS A 132 -3.80 4.80 -9.28
CA CYS A 132 -2.96 5.37 -8.25
C CYS A 132 -1.87 6.26 -8.86
N HIS A 133 -1.15 5.76 -9.87
CA HIS A 133 -0.10 6.53 -10.55
C HIS A 133 -0.65 7.82 -11.17
N ALA A 134 -1.77 7.75 -11.86
CA ALA A 134 -2.43 8.92 -12.45
C ALA A 134 -2.84 9.97 -11.41
N ALA A 135 -3.38 9.54 -10.26
CA ALA A 135 -3.77 10.44 -9.19
C ALA A 135 -2.56 11.19 -8.62
N LEU A 136 -1.44 10.48 -8.43
CA LEU A 136 -0.19 11.07 -7.97
C LEU A 136 0.39 12.06 -8.99
N ASP A 137 0.45 11.68 -10.26
CA ASP A 137 0.97 12.53 -11.34
C ASP A 137 0.15 13.82 -11.48
N THR A 138 -1.18 13.70 -11.47
CA THR A 138 -2.12 14.84 -11.52
C THR A 138 -1.92 15.79 -10.33
N ALA A 139 -1.56 15.27 -9.16
CA ALA A 139 -1.27 16.06 -7.97
C ALA A 139 0.17 16.64 -7.94
N GLY A 140 0.97 16.41 -8.99
CA GLY A 140 2.37 16.84 -9.05
C GLY A 140 3.29 16.09 -8.08
N VAL A 141 2.87 14.91 -7.61
CA VAL A 141 3.74 14.00 -6.84
C VAL A 141 4.69 13.33 -7.84
N PRO A 142 6.01 13.38 -7.62
CA PRO A 142 6.95 12.77 -8.54
C PRO A 142 6.74 11.26 -8.65
N VAL A 143 6.43 10.78 -9.85
CA VAL A 143 6.31 9.36 -10.19
C VAL A 143 7.14 9.07 -11.45
N PRO A 144 7.58 7.82 -11.70
CA PRO A 144 8.27 7.50 -12.95
C PRO A 144 7.34 7.65 -14.15
N ASP A 145 7.83 8.12 -15.31
CA ASP A 145 7.01 8.21 -16.52
C ASP A 145 6.31 6.88 -16.82
N SER A 146 5.02 6.95 -17.17
CA SER A 146 4.21 5.77 -17.48
C SER A 146 3.29 6.05 -18.67
N PRO A 147 3.38 5.28 -19.77
CA PRO A 147 2.48 5.43 -20.90
C PRO A 147 1.11 4.78 -20.68
N THR A 148 0.94 4.01 -19.61
CA THR A 148 -0.29 3.26 -19.29
C THR A 148 -1.11 3.89 -18.19
N SER A 149 -0.68 5.04 -17.67
CA SER A 149 -1.34 5.72 -16.56
C SER A 149 -2.27 6.82 -17.05
N GLY A 150 -3.34 7.04 -16.29
CA GLY A 150 -4.32 8.09 -16.53
C GLY A 150 -5.44 7.72 -17.51
N PRO A 151 -6.42 8.62 -17.70
CA PRO A 151 -7.59 8.37 -18.54
C PRO A 151 -7.26 8.05 -20.00
N HIS A 152 -6.11 8.50 -20.48
CA HIS A 152 -5.60 8.29 -21.84
C HIS A 152 -4.42 7.31 -21.90
N GLY A 153 -4.17 6.57 -20.80
CA GLY A 153 -3.12 5.57 -20.75
C GLY A 153 -3.35 4.46 -21.79
N ALA A 154 -2.28 4.04 -22.46
CA ALA A 154 -2.33 2.96 -23.43
C ALA A 154 -2.81 1.65 -22.79
N ARG A 155 -3.66 0.92 -23.50
CA ARG A 155 -4.01 -0.46 -23.15
C ARG A 155 -2.96 -1.39 -23.74
N VAL A 156 -2.49 -2.33 -22.93
CA VAL A 156 -1.47 -3.30 -23.32
C VAL A 156 -2.15 -4.66 -23.44
N HIS A 157 -2.22 -5.19 -24.64
CA HIS A 157 -2.81 -6.48 -24.98
C HIS A 157 -1.78 -7.62 -25.04
N GLY A 158 -0.50 -7.28 -25.05
CA GLY A 158 0.58 -8.25 -25.06
C GLY A 158 1.94 -7.59 -25.22
N TRP A 159 2.94 -8.41 -25.48
CA TRP A 159 4.34 -8.03 -25.61
C TRP A 159 4.62 -7.07 -26.76
N ASP A 160 3.93 -7.21 -27.88
CA ASP A 160 4.10 -6.34 -29.04
C ASP A 160 3.76 -4.88 -28.70
N ASP A 161 2.70 -4.65 -27.91
CA ASP A 161 2.33 -3.34 -27.40
C ASP A 161 3.40 -2.80 -26.45
N VAL A 162 3.95 -3.65 -25.56
CA VAL A 162 5.08 -3.26 -24.68
C VAL A 162 6.26 -2.80 -25.52
N ARG A 163 6.64 -3.53 -26.57
CA ARG A 163 7.73 -3.16 -27.48
C ARG A 163 7.44 -1.88 -28.25
N ALA A 164 6.20 -1.66 -28.67
CA ALA A 164 5.78 -0.42 -29.33
C ALA A 164 5.94 0.79 -28.38
N LEU A 165 5.39 0.69 -27.17
CA LEU A 165 5.47 1.73 -26.15
C LEU A 165 6.90 2.01 -25.70
N MET A 166 7.75 0.98 -25.61
CA MET A 166 9.19 1.14 -25.37
C MET A 166 9.86 2.05 -26.40
N ARG A 167 9.54 1.87 -27.68
CA ARG A 167 10.11 2.67 -28.78
C ARG A 167 9.55 4.09 -28.78
N GLU A 168 8.22 4.19 -28.71
CA GLU A 168 7.50 5.47 -28.74
C GLU A 168 7.94 6.42 -27.63
N HIS A 169 8.00 5.92 -26.39
CA HIS A 169 8.35 6.72 -25.21
C HIS A 169 9.85 6.72 -24.87
N ARG A 170 10.69 6.14 -25.74
CA ARG A 170 12.15 6.01 -25.53
C ARG A 170 12.48 5.43 -24.16
N MET A 171 11.87 4.30 -23.84
CA MET A 171 12.02 3.57 -22.59
C MET A 171 12.78 2.26 -22.84
N PRO A 172 14.12 2.29 -23.01
CA PRO A 172 14.90 1.06 -23.17
C PRO A 172 14.90 0.18 -21.92
N ARG A 173 14.42 0.71 -20.78
CA ARG A 173 14.30 0.02 -19.50
C ARG A 173 12.98 0.41 -18.84
N LEU A 174 12.17 -0.58 -18.46
CA LEU A 174 10.89 -0.37 -17.78
C LEU A 174 10.54 -1.50 -16.83
N PHE A 175 9.60 -1.24 -15.93
CA PHE A 175 8.90 -2.28 -15.19
C PHE A 175 7.57 -2.59 -15.87
N VAL A 176 7.31 -3.87 -16.13
CA VAL A 176 5.98 -4.39 -16.49
C VAL A 176 5.38 -4.93 -15.19
N LYS A 177 4.20 -4.45 -14.80
CA LYS A 177 3.52 -4.87 -13.56
C LYS A 177 2.06 -5.23 -13.86
N PRO A 178 1.50 -6.33 -13.34
CA PRO A 178 0.06 -6.50 -13.29
C PRO A 178 -0.55 -5.32 -12.53
N ALA A 179 -1.60 -4.70 -13.08
CA ALA A 179 -2.19 -3.48 -12.54
C ALA A 179 -2.60 -3.64 -11.08
N HIS A 180 -3.09 -4.82 -10.70
CA HIS A 180 -3.62 -5.14 -9.38
C HIS A 180 -2.76 -6.15 -8.60
N GLY A 181 -1.55 -6.45 -9.09
CA GLY A 181 -0.63 -7.37 -8.41
C GLY A 181 -0.09 -6.77 -7.11
N SER A 182 0.27 -7.60 -6.13
CA SER A 182 0.96 -7.18 -4.90
C SER A 182 2.23 -7.99 -4.69
N SER A 183 3.07 -7.59 -3.73
CA SER A 183 4.27 -8.35 -3.35
C SER A 183 5.18 -8.67 -4.53
N ALA A 184 5.32 -7.73 -5.48
CA ALA A 184 6.09 -7.91 -6.72
C ALA A 184 5.73 -9.16 -7.56
N SER A 185 4.59 -9.79 -7.28
CA SER A 185 4.09 -10.95 -8.05
C SER A 185 3.78 -10.50 -9.46
N GLY A 186 4.36 -11.19 -10.45
CA GLY A 186 4.17 -10.84 -11.86
C GLY A 186 4.96 -9.63 -12.34
N VAL A 187 5.81 -9.02 -11.52
CA VAL A 187 6.60 -7.86 -11.94
C VAL A 187 7.83 -8.30 -12.74
N LEU A 188 8.04 -7.70 -13.90
CA LEU A 188 9.23 -7.89 -14.73
C LEU A 188 10.00 -6.56 -14.82
N ALA A 189 11.29 -6.57 -14.48
CA ALA A 189 12.22 -5.50 -14.84
C ALA A 189 12.82 -5.82 -16.21
N VAL A 190 12.36 -5.13 -17.24
CA VAL A 190 12.70 -5.37 -18.64
C VAL A 190 13.71 -4.32 -19.10
N GLU A 191 14.72 -4.77 -19.84
CA GLU A 191 15.64 -3.90 -20.55
C GLU A 191 15.95 -4.45 -21.95
N THR A 192 16.12 -3.54 -22.90
CA THR A 192 16.52 -3.83 -24.27
C THR A 192 17.80 -3.11 -24.62
N ALA A 193 18.59 -3.69 -25.52
CA ALA A 193 19.81 -3.10 -26.05
C ALA A 193 19.89 -3.30 -27.58
N GLY A 194 20.86 -2.65 -28.22
CA GLY A 194 21.08 -2.76 -29.66
C GLY A 194 21.24 -4.22 -30.13
N GLY A 195 20.86 -4.49 -31.38
CA GLY A 195 20.91 -5.83 -31.97
C GLY A 195 19.83 -6.78 -31.46
N GLY A 196 18.69 -6.27 -30.98
CA GLY A 196 17.56 -7.08 -30.52
C GLY A 196 17.74 -7.73 -29.14
N ARG A 197 18.84 -7.44 -28.44
CA ARG A 197 19.10 -8.03 -27.12
C ARG A 197 18.06 -7.60 -26.10
N ILE A 198 17.64 -8.54 -25.27
CA ILE A 198 16.69 -8.34 -24.18
C ILE A 198 17.15 -9.03 -22.89
N ARG A 199 16.75 -8.46 -21.75
CA ARG A 199 16.80 -9.13 -20.46
C ARG A 199 15.55 -8.76 -19.65
N ALA A 200 14.89 -9.76 -19.10
CA ALA A 200 13.84 -9.58 -18.10
C ALA A 200 14.27 -10.21 -16.77
N THR A 201 14.20 -9.45 -15.67
CA THR A 201 14.45 -9.95 -14.32
C THR A 201 13.13 -10.02 -13.56
N THR A 202 12.76 -11.21 -13.06
CA THR A 202 11.46 -11.46 -12.40
C THR A 202 11.54 -12.66 -11.45
N SER A 203 10.56 -12.80 -10.56
CA SER A 203 10.34 -14.02 -9.77
C SER A 203 9.33 -14.98 -10.42
N VAL A 204 8.72 -14.58 -11.54
CA VAL A 204 7.79 -15.43 -12.30
C VAL A 204 8.52 -16.64 -12.84
N GLU A 205 7.95 -17.81 -12.59
CA GLU A 205 8.33 -19.09 -13.16
C GLU A 205 7.14 -19.65 -13.94
N THR A 206 7.40 -20.16 -15.14
CA THR A 206 6.39 -20.85 -15.96
C THR A 206 6.37 -22.32 -15.60
N GLY A 207 5.22 -22.81 -15.16
CA GLY A 207 4.98 -24.22 -14.88
C GLY A 207 4.94 -25.09 -16.15
N PRO A 208 4.96 -26.43 -16.02
CA PRO A 208 4.92 -27.35 -17.15
C PRO A 208 3.68 -27.20 -18.04
N ASP A 209 2.56 -26.74 -17.46
CA ASP A 209 1.28 -26.49 -18.11
C ASP A 209 1.15 -25.05 -18.66
N GLY A 210 2.22 -24.25 -18.59
CA GLY A 210 2.25 -22.87 -19.05
C GLY A 210 1.72 -21.85 -18.05
N THR A 211 1.26 -22.29 -16.87
CA THR A 211 0.77 -21.38 -15.83
C THR A 211 1.91 -20.61 -15.15
N LEU A 212 1.62 -19.40 -14.67
CA LEU A 212 2.63 -18.53 -14.08
C LEU A 212 2.58 -18.55 -12.55
N HIS A 213 3.74 -18.82 -11.93
CA HIS A 213 3.89 -18.90 -10.49
C HIS A 213 4.91 -17.89 -9.97
N ASN A 214 4.62 -17.25 -8.83
CA ASN A 214 5.61 -16.48 -8.10
C ASN A 214 6.51 -17.43 -7.30
N SER A 215 7.66 -17.79 -7.88
CA SER A 215 8.61 -18.72 -7.25
C SER A 215 9.37 -18.12 -6.05
N LEU A 216 9.21 -16.83 -5.80
CA LEU A 216 10.00 -16.00 -4.87
C LEU A 216 11.52 -15.95 -5.18
N ARG A 217 11.99 -16.71 -6.18
CA ARG A 217 13.38 -16.75 -6.63
C ARG A 217 13.54 -15.86 -7.85
N VAL A 218 14.34 -14.82 -7.72
CA VAL A 218 14.64 -13.92 -8.84
C VAL A 218 15.46 -14.66 -9.90
N ARG A 219 15.00 -14.61 -11.15
CA ARG A 219 15.61 -15.22 -12.34
C ARG A 219 15.76 -14.19 -13.46
N ARG A 220 16.52 -14.54 -14.48
CA ARG A 220 16.73 -13.73 -15.68
C ARG A 220 16.34 -14.52 -16.92
N TYR A 221 15.51 -13.91 -17.76
CA TYR A 221 15.16 -14.40 -19.08
C TYR A 221 15.90 -13.55 -20.13
N HIS A 222 16.46 -14.23 -21.13
CA HIS A 222 17.24 -13.62 -22.21
C HIS A 222 16.65 -13.90 -23.60
N ASP A 223 15.73 -14.86 -23.71
CA ASP A 223 14.95 -15.11 -24.92
C ASP A 223 13.70 -14.22 -24.91
N GLU A 224 13.50 -13.46 -25.99
CA GLU A 224 12.33 -12.59 -26.16
C GLU A 224 11.03 -13.40 -26.19
N ARG A 225 11.05 -14.65 -26.68
CA ARG A 225 9.86 -15.52 -26.72
C ARG A 225 9.39 -15.90 -25.31
N ASP A 226 10.31 -16.10 -24.38
CA ASP A 226 9.97 -16.39 -22.99
C ASP A 226 9.36 -15.17 -22.31
N VAL A 227 9.96 -14.00 -22.53
CA VAL A 227 9.42 -12.73 -22.02
C VAL A 227 8.04 -12.45 -22.59
N ALA A 228 7.85 -12.66 -23.89
CA ALA A 228 6.57 -12.47 -24.56
C ALA A 228 5.49 -13.37 -23.95
N ARG A 229 5.76 -14.68 -23.82
CA ARG A 229 4.81 -15.63 -23.21
C ARG A 229 4.38 -15.21 -21.79
N ILE A 230 5.30 -14.72 -20.97
CA ILE A 230 4.96 -14.24 -19.62
C ILE A 230 4.08 -12.99 -19.70
N VAL A 231 4.46 -12.01 -20.52
CA VAL A 231 3.72 -10.74 -20.63
C VAL A 231 2.33 -10.96 -21.23
N ASP A 232 2.22 -11.78 -22.27
CA ASP A 232 0.96 -12.10 -22.94
C ASP A 232 -0.01 -12.82 -22.00
N ALA A 233 0.48 -13.72 -21.16
CA ALA A 233 -0.34 -14.39 -20.16
C ALA A 233 -0.82 -13.45 -19.04
N LEU A 234 -0.07 -12.37 -18.74
CA LEU A 234 -0.44 -11.35 -17.74
C LEU A 234 -1.30 -10.22 -18.32
N ALA A 235 -1.24 -9.98 -19.64
CA ALA A 235 -1.95 -8.87 -20.29
C ALA A 235 -3.47 -8.84 -20.04
N PRO A 236 -4.21 -9.97 -19.98
CA PRO A 236 -5.64 -9.98 -19.68
C PRO A 236 -6.00 -9.37 -18.32
N ASP A 237 -5.08 -9.38 -17.35
CA ASP A 237 -5.27 -8.76 -16.04
C ASP A 237 -5.07 -7.24 -16.04
N GLY A 238 -4.61 -6.69 -17.17
CA GLY A 238 -4.18 -5.30 -17.29
C GLY A 238 -2.75 -5.11 -16.80
N LEU A 239 -1.96 -4.38 -17.60
CA LEU A 239 -0.56 -4.08 -17.30
C LEU A 239 -0.36 -2.59 -17.05
N HIS A 240 0.55 -2.32 -16.12
CA HIS A 240 1.12 -1.01 -15.86
C HIS A 240 2.59 -1.04 -16.28
N LEU A 241 2.96 -0.13 -17.16
CA LEU A 241 4.32 0.09 -17.61
C LEU A 241 4.85 1.38 -16.99
N GLU A 242 6.02 1.34 -16.40
CA GLU A 242 6.66 2.56 -15.87
C GLU A 242 8.17 2.56 -16.12
N ARG A 243 8.74 3.75 -16.24
CA ARG A 243 10.17 3.92 -16.49
C ARG A 243 10.96 3.30 -15.35
N TRP A 244 11.93 2.46 -15.69
CA TRP A 244 12.84 1.93 -14.70
C TRP A 244 13.85 3.02 -14.30
N VAL A 245 13.54 3.74 -13.24
CA VAL A 245 14.44 4.74 -12.64
C VAL A 245 15.61 4.05 -11.94
N PRO A 246 16.87 4.38 -12.27
CA PRO A 246 18.02 3.94 -11.50
C PRO A 246 17.94 4.43 -10.06
N LYS A 247 17.88 3.48 -9.12
CA LYS A 247 17.78 3.76 -7.69
C LYS A 247 19.15 4.08 -7.11
N ALA A 248 19.15 4.91 -6.08
CA ALA A 248 20.30 5.04 -5.20
C ALA A 248 20.70 3.69 -4.60
N SER A 249 21.94 3.61 -4.14
CA SER A 249 22.46 2.42 -3.49
C SER A 249 23.02 2.73 -2.11
N GLN A 250 22.87 1.79 -1.20
CA GLN A 250 23.51 1.78 0.11
C GLN A 250 24.37 0.53 0.20
N ALA A 251 25.67 0.71 0.46
CA ALA A 251 26.65 -0.38 0.49
C ALA A 251 26.62 -1.27 -0.77
N GLY A 252 26.52 -0.65 -1.96
CA GLY A 252 26.48 -1.36 -3.25
C GLY A 252 25.17 -2.10 -3.55
N ARG A 253 24.14 -1.92 -2.73
CA ARG A 253 22.81 -2.54 -2.90
C ARG A 253 21.78 -1.48 -3.25
N ALA A 254 20.91 -1.75 -4.23
CA ALA A 254 19.81 -0.84 -4.57
C ALA A 254 18.93 -0.60 -3.35
N ALA A 255 18.58 0.66 -3.08
CA ALA A 255 17.85 1.07 -1.90
C ALA A 255 16.52 1.74 -2.28
N ASP A 256 15.49 1.48 -1.49
CA ASP A 256 14.26 2.26 -1.47
C ASP A 256 13.81 2.51 -0.02
N LEU A 257 12.80 3.37 0.13
CA LEU A 257 12.18 3.70 1.40
C LEU A 257 10.73 3.24 1.40
N ARG A 258 10.32 2.55 2.44
CA ARG A 258 8.91 2.33 2.77
C ARG A 258 8.55 3.28 3.90
N VAL A 259 7.69 4.25 3.61
CA VAL A 259 7.23 5.28 4.56
C VAL A 259 5.75 5.04 4.87
N VAL A 260 5.39 4.91 6.14
CA VAL A 260 3.99 4.80 6.56
C VAL A 260 3.49 6.17 6.94
N VAL A 261 2.44 6.61 6.26
CA VAL A 261 1.76 7.88 6.52
C VAL A 261 0.44 7.59 7.21
N VAL A 262 0.24 8.17 8.40
CA VAL A 262 -0.98 8.01 9.21
C VAL A 262 -1.57 9.39 9.46
N ALA A 263 -2.85 9.58 9.14
CA ALA A 263 -3.55 10.86 9.23
C ALA A 263 -2.77 12.01 8.59
N GLY A 264 -2.15 11.74 7.43
CA GLY A 264 -1.35 12.69 6.67
C GLY A 264 0.03 13.03 7.19
N ARG A 265 0.50 12.32 8.22
CA ARG A 265 1.84 12.52 8.77
C ARG A 265 2.69 11.29 8.52
N ALA A 266 3.90 11.48 8.01
CA ALA A 266 4.89 10.41 7.91
C ALA A 266 5.30 9.97 9.32
N THR A 267 4.86 8.78 9.73
CA THR A 267 5.05 8.28 11.10
C THR A 267 6.18 7.27 11.20
N HIS A 268 6.39 6.43 10.19
CA HIS A 268 7.41 5.39 10.21
C HIS A 268 8.15 5.36 8.88
N ALA A 269 9.43 5.02 8.90
CA ALA A 269 10.20 4.78 7.68
C ALA A 269 11.16 3.61 7.86
N VAL A 270 11.29 2.78 6.83
CA VAL A 270 12.30 1.72 6.76
C VAL A 270 12.98 1.75 5.40
N VAL A 271 14.30 1.63 5.39
CA VAL A 271 15.08 1.43 4.17
C VAL A 271 15.03 -0.04 3.80
N ARG A 272 14.75 -0.39 2.55
CA ARG A 272 14.90 -1.76 2.05
C ARG A 272 15.99 -1.78 1.00
N THR A 273 16.89 -2.76 1.10
CA THR A 273 18.03 -2.90 0.18
C THR A 273 18.07 -4.26 -0.48
N SER A 274 18.45 -4.30 -1.76
CA SER A 274 18.51 -5.55 -2.55
C SER A 274 19.70 -5.56 -3.49
N ARG A 275 20.17 -6.77 -3.82
CA ARG A 275 21.13 -6.99 -4.93
C ARG A 275 20.45 -6.89 -6.30
N TRP A 276 19.12 -6.87 -6.32
CA TRP A 276 18.28 -6.84 -7.50
C TRP A 276 17.56 -5.51 -7.64
N PRO A 277 17.02 -5.20 -8.83
CA PRO A 277 16.15 -4.04 -9.02
C PRO A 277 14.88 -4.11 -8.16
N LEU A 278 14.41 -5.32 -7.86
CA LEU A 278 13.29 -5.60 -6.96
C LEU A 278 13.79 -5.60 -5.50
N THR A 279 13.29 -4.67 -4.70
CA THR A 279 13.75 -4.37 -3.33
C THR A 279 12.84 -4.90 -2.22
N ASN A 280 11.73 -5.55 -2.59
CA ASN A 280 10.78 -6.09 -1.63
C ASN A 280 11.44 -7.09 -0.66
N LEU A 281 11.12 -6.98 0.63
CA LEU A 281 11.78 -7.76 1.69
C LEU A 281 11.56 -9.28 1.52
N HIS A 282 10.38 -9.70 1.04
CA HIS A 282 10.06 -11.11 0.81
C HIS A 282 10.79 -11.73 -0.39
N LEU A 283 11.47 -10.92 -1.22
CA LEU A 283 12.36 -11.39 -2.30
C LEU A 283 13.84 -11.40 -1.87
N GLY A 284 14.12 -11.45 -0.56
CA GLY A 284 15.48 -11.44 -0.01
C GLY A 284 16.08 -10.05 0.19
N GLY A 285 15.24 -9.00 0.21
CA GLY A 285 15.63 -7.66 0.63
C GLY A 285 15.94 -7.61 2.14
N SER A 286 16.78 -6.67 2.56
CA SER A 286 17.16 -6.47 3.97
C SER A 286 16.89 -5.03 4.40
N ARG A 287 16.62 -4.82 5.70
CA ARG A 287 16.54 -3.47 6.27
C ARG A 287 17.92 -2.78 6.14
N GLY A 288 17.91 -1.55 5.65
CA GLY A 288 19.10 -0.70 5.55
C GLY A 288 19.25 0.27 6.73
N ASP A 289 20.27 1.13 6.65
CA ASP A 289 20.54 2.20 7.63
C ASP A 289 19.79 3.48 7.24
N LEU A 290 18.73 3.81 7.99
CA LEU A 290 17.93 5.02 7.78
C LEU A 290 18.72 6.31 8.04
N ASP A 291 19.61 6.31 9.03
CA ASP A 291 20.45 7.48 9.30
C ASP A 291 21.49 7.67 8.20
N GLY A 292 21.97 6.58 7.61
CA GLY A 292 22.78 6.60 6.39
C GLY A 292 22.06 7.26 5.22
N VAL A 293 20.77 6.96 5.02
CA VAL A 293 19.95 7.63 4.00
C VAL A 293 19.80 9.12 4.30
N ARG A 294 19.51 9.49 5.56
CA ARG A 294 19.42 10.90 5.97
C ARG A 294 20.72 11.66 5.68
N ARG A 295 21.87 11.08 6.03
CA ARG A 295 23.18 11.67 5.71
C ARG A 295 23.40 11.83 4.21
N ALA A 296 23.02 10.83 3.41
CA ALA A 296 23.17 10.89 1.95
C ALA A 296 22.28 11.99 1.32
N VAL A 297 21.03 12.11 1.77
CA VAL A 297 20.09 13.17 1.33
C VAL A 297 20.65 14.55 1.68
N THR A 298 21.12 14.75 2.91
CA THR A 298 21.74 16.00 3.34
C THR A 298 23.00 16.33 2.56
N ALA A 299 23.89 15.35 2.33
CA ALA A 299 25.11 15.52 1.54
C ALA A 299 24.81 15.87 0.08
N ALA A 300 23.68 15.40 -0.46
CA ALA A 300 23.20 15.77 -1.77
C ALA A 300 22.59 17.18 -1.83
N GLY A 301 22.39 17.85 -0.69
CA GLY A 301 21.85 19.20 -0.60
C GLY A 301 20.31 19.26 -0.48
N ALA A 302 19.65 18.15 -0.18
CA ALA A 302 18.22 18.09 0.10
C ALA A 302 17.96 17.90 1.61
N ARG A 303 16.76 18.21 2.09
CA ARG A 303 16.39 17.98 3.49
C ARG A 303 15.62 16.68 3.62
N TRP A 304 15.81 15.97 4.74
CA TRP A 304 15.01 14.78 5.05
C TRP A 304 13.50 15.08 5.10
N SER A 305 13.11 16.28 5.56
CA SER A 305 11.72 16.74 5.52
C SER A 305 11.15 16.71 4.10
N ASP A 306 11.92 17.14 3.10
CA ASP A 306 11.44 17.22 1.71
C ASP A 306 11.14 15.80 1.15
N VAL A 307 11.87 14.79 1.63
CA VAL A 307 11.63 13.37 1.31
C VAL A 307 10.32 12.88 1.94
N LEU A 308 10.06 13.22 3.21
CA LEU A 308 8.82 12.88 3.89
C LEU A 308 7.62 13.62 3.29
N ASP A 309 7.79 14.89 2.90
CA ASP A 309 6.75 15.72 2.28
C ASP A 309 6.26 15.11 0.96
N VAL A 310 7.12 14.43 0.19
CA VAL A 310 6.70 13.68 -1.00
C VAL A 310 5.73 12.56 -0.62
N CYS A 311 6.00 11.81 0.45
CA CYS A 311 5.12 10.76 0.94
C CYS A 311 3.81 11.31 1.53
N GLU A 312 3.87 12.42 2.27
CA GLU A 312 2.67 13.08 2.81
C GLU A 312 1.78 13.63 1.69
N ARG A 313 2.36 14.22 0.63
CA ARG A 313 1.62 14.62 -0.58
C ARG A 313 1.00 13.43 -1.31
N ALA A 314 1.73 12.32 -1.43
CA ALA A 314 1.18 11.09 -2.02
C ALA A 314 -0.04 10.58 -1.24
N ALA A 315 0.04 10.56 0.09
CA ALA A 315 -1.08 10.19 0.94
C ALA A 315 -2.27 11.17 0.83
N SER A 316 -2.00 12.48 0.64
CA SER A 316 -3.05 13.49 0.49
C SER A 316 -3.93 13.31 -0.76
N CYS A 317 -3.48 12.50 -1.73
CA CYS A 317 -4.29 12.09 -2.89
C CYS A 317 -5.42 11.11 -2.51
N PHE A 318 -5.37 10.51 -1.31
CA PHE A 318 -6.34 9.55 -0.78
C PHE A 318 -6.83 10.00 0.60
N PRO A 319 -7.48 11.19 0.70
CA PRO A 319 -7.71 11.88 1.96
C PRO A 319 -8.73 11.20 2.87
N ARG A 320 -9.49 10.21 2.38
CA ARG A 320 -10.47 9.44 3.16
C ARG A 320 -9.89 8.12 3.67
N THR A 321 -8.60 7.88 3.46
CA THR A 321 -7.89 6.71 3.96
C THR A 321 -6.89 7.13 5.04
N LEU A 322 -7.08 6.61 6.26
CA LEU A 322 -6.32 7.01 7.43
C LEU A 322 -4.83 6.65 7.31
N CYS A 323 -4.49 5.54 6.68
CA CYS A 323 -3.14 4.99 6.69
C CYS A 323 -2.76 4.41 5.34
N VAL A 324 -1.61 4.83 4.81
CA VAL A 324 -1.02 4.28 3.58
C VAL A 324 0.48 4.03 3.73
N GLY A 325 1.00 3.05 2.98
CA GLY A 325 2.42 2.72 2.90
C GLY A 325 3.00 3.17 1.57
N VAL A 326 3.80 4.24 1.56
CA VAL A 326 4.40 4.81 0.36
C VAL A 326 5.75 4.14 0.09
N ASP A 327 5.90 3.57 -1.11
CA ASP A 327 7.17 3.13 -1.66
C ASP A 327 7.85 4.29 -2.37
N LEU A 328 8.89 4.83 -1.77
CA LEU A 328 9.66 5.94 -2.30
C LEU A 328 11.00 5.43 -2.84
N LEU A 329 11.31 5.82 -4.07
CA LEU A 329 12.48 5.40 -4.84
C LEU A 329 13.45 6.59 -4.95
N PRO A 330 14.49 6.68 -4.10
CA PRO A 330 15.53 7.69 -4.26
C PRO A 330 16.28 7.44 -5.58
N ALA A 331 16.42 8.47 -6.40
CA ALA A 331 17.26 8.42 -7.59
C ALA A 331 18.74 8.33 -7.19
N VAL A 332 19.60 7.90 -8.12
CA VAL A 332 21.06 7.75 -7.89
C VAL A 332 21.76 8.97 -7.27
N ASP A 333 21.20 10.17 -7.47
CA ASP A 333 21.71 11.44 -6.95
C ASP A 333 21.26 11.76 -5.51
N TRP A 334 20.36 10.97 -4.91
CA TRP A 334 19.68 11.23 -3.63
C TRP A 334 18.91 12.56 -3.54
N ARG A 335 18.89 13.37 -4.61
CA ARG A 335 18.20 14.67 -4.69
C ARG A 335 16.76 14.50 -5.10
N ARG A 336 16.51 13.55 -6.00
CA ARG A 336 15.17 13.26 -6.50
C ARG A 336 14.69 11.95 -5.92
N SER A 337 13.39 11.89 -5.67
CA SER A 337 12.69 10.71 -5.22
C SER A 337 11.41 10.57 -6.02
N PHE A 338 11.05 9.33 -6.34
CA PHE A 338 9.83 9.02 -7.07
C PHE A 338 8.96 8.08 -6.24
N VAL A 339 7.66 8.29 -6.21
CA VAL A 339 6.72 7.32 -5.62
C VAL A 339 6.54 6.17 -6.61
N GLY A 340 6.92 4.97 -6.20
CA GLY A 340 6.79 3.76 -7.00
C GLY A 340 5.46 3.03 -6.82
N GLU A 341 4.87 3.13 -5.62
CA GLU A 341 3.58 2.54 -5.26
C GLU A 341 3.07 3.14 -3.94
N VAL A 342 1.74 3.18 -3.75
CA VAL A 342 1.11 3.50 -2.46
C VAL A 342 0.24 2.32 -2.04
N ASN A 343 0.55 1.76 -0.87
CA ASN A 343 -0.09 0.55 -0.34
C ASN A 343 -1.24 0.93 0.59
N ALA A 344 -2.42 0.38 0.33
CA ALA A 344 -3.68 0.74 1.00
C ALA A 344 -3.76 0.45 2.50
N PHE A 345 -3.00 -0.51 3.02
CA PHE A 345 -3.13 -0.99 4.40
C PHE A 345 -1.92 -0.62 5.27
N GLY A 346 -1.22 0.45 4.90
CA GLY A 346 0.04 0.82 5.51
C GLY A 346 1.08 -0.28 5.29
N ASP A 347 1.80 -0.63 6.35
CA ASP A 347 2.71 -1.78 6.32
C ASP A 347 2.83 -2.46 7.67
N LEU A 348 3.20 -3.74 7.61
CA LEU A 348 3.50 -4.59 8.74
C LEU A 348 4.98 -4.50 9.04
N LEU A 349 5.36 -3.54 9.89
CA LEU A 349 6.74 -3.26 10.27
C LEU A 349 7.00 -3.65 11.73
N PRO A 350 7.06 -4.95 12.07
CA PRO A 350 7.26 -5.38 13.44
C PRO A 350 8.57 -4.80 14.00
N ARG A 351 8.52 -4.42 15.28
CA ARG A 351 9.66 -3.86 16.04
C ARG A 351 10.21 -2.54 15.48
N LEU A 352 9.45 -1.83 14.65
CA LEU A 352 9.77 -0.48 14.22
C LEU A 352 8.85 0.48 14.96
N THR A 353 9.42 1.50 15.58
CA THR A 353 8.68 2.58 16.24
C THR A 353 8.65 3.84 15.39
N GLY A 354 7.76 4.76 15.73
CA GLY A 354 7.59 6.01 15.00
C GLY A 354 8.83 6.92 14.99
N LEU A 355 8.93 7.74 13.96
CA LEU A 355 9.98 8.72 13.73
C LEU A 355 9.94 9.83 14.80
N PRO A 356 11.10 10.39 15.19
CA PRO A 356 11.13 11.58 16.02
C PRO A 356 10.39 12.76 15.35
N GLY A 357 9.59 13.49 16.14
CA GLY A 357 8.76 14.61 15.71
C GLY A 357 7.47 14.20 14.98
N SER A 358 7.15 12.91 14.87
CA SER A 358 5.97 12.44 14.13
C SER A 358 4.69 12.35 14.96
N GLY A 359 4.79 12.33 16.30
CA GLY A 359 3.65 12.07 17.20
C GLY A 359 3.29 10.59 17.29
N ALA A 360 4.20 9.71 16.88
CA ALA A 360 4.11 8.25 16.93
C ALA A 360 5.34 7.60 17.61
N GLU A 361 6.18 8.38 18.28
CA GLU A 361 7.34 7.90 19.01
C GLU A 361 6.93 6.85 20.05
N GLY A 362 7.64 5.72 20.06
CA GLY A 362 7.34 4.58 20.93
C GLY A 362 6.11 3.75 20.52
N LEU A 363 5.31 4.20 19.55
CA LEU A 363 4.21 3.45 18.98
C LEU A 363 4.68 2.67 17.74
N ASP A 364 4.03 1.54 17.47
CA ASP A 364 4.14 0.87 16.18
C ASP A 364 3.14 1.47 15.16
N THR A 365 3.10 0.90 13.96
CA THR A 365 2.24 1.40 12.87
C THR A 365 0.75 1.29 13.19
N TYR A 366 0.32 0.36 14.05
CA TYR A 366 -1.09 0.20 14.45
C TYR A 366 -1.44 1.14 15.61
N GLY A 367 -0.56 1.27 16.60
CA GLY A 367 -0.68 2.22 17.69
C GLY A 367 -0.77 3.65 17.18
N ALA A 368 0.01 4.01 16.16
CA ALA A 368 -0.10 5.32 15.51
C ALA A 368 -1.49 5.58 14.90
N GLN A 369 -2.12 4.56 14.32
CA GLN A 369 -3.48 4.67 13.75
C GLN A 369 -4.53 4.83 14.84
N VAL A 370 -4.46 4.01 15.91
CA VAL A 370 -5.37 4.13 17.07
C VAL A 370 -5.22 5.50 17.73
N ALA A 371 -3.98 5.96 17.95
CA ALA A 371 -3.72 7.28 18.51
C ALA A 371 -4.23 8.41 17.60
N ALA A 372 -4.16 8.27 16.28
CA ALA A 372 -4.72 9.25 15.36
C ALA A 372 -6.25 9.35 15.46
N VAL A 373 -6.95 8.22 15.57
CA VAL A 373 -8.41 8.19 15.81
C VAL A 373 -8.76 8.85 17.14
N LEU A 374 -8.01 8.57 18.20
CA LEU A 374 -8.25 9.14 19.53
C LEU A 374 -8.00 10.66 19.64
N ARG A 375 -7.16 11.21 18.75
CA ARG A 375 -6.89 12.66 18.68
C ARG A 375 -7.90 13.42 17.83
N ALA A 376 -8.68 12.74 16.99
CA ALA A 376 -9.67 13.39 16.15
C ALA A 376 -10.88 13.86 16.99
N PRO A 377 -11.40 15.09 16.80
CA PRO A 377 -12.63 15.52 17.45
C PRO A 377 -13.79 14.57 17.14
N ALA A 378 -14.59 14.21 18.14
CA ALA A 378 -15.77 13.39 17.96
C ALA A 378 -16.71 14.03 16.92
N GLY A 379 -16.99 13.32 15.82
CA GLY A 379 -17.87 13.79 14.73
C GLY A 379 -17.16 14.28 13.46
N SER A 380 -15.84 14.47 13.48
CA SER A 380 -15.05 14.58 12.25
C SER A 380 -14.46 13.21 11.91
N GLY A 381 -15.00 12.53 10.89
CA GLY A 381 -14.26 11.44 10.24
C GLY A 381 -12.85 11.92 9.84
N PRO A 382 -11.91 11.02 9.54
CA PRO A 382 -10.54 11.40 9.20
C PRO A 382 -10.56 12.38 8.02
N ARG A 383 -10.39 13.67 8.32
CA ARG A 383 -10.21 14.73 7.35
C ARG A 383 -8.78 15.20 7.52
N HIS A 384 -8.00 15.07 6.45
CA HIS A 384 -6.68 15.70 6.37
C HIS A 384 -6.83 17.22 6.58
N PRO A 385 -6.18 17.83 7.59
CA PRO A 385 -6.10 19.27 7.67
C PRO A 385 -5.14 19.75 6.58
N TYR A 386 -5.67 20.18 5.43
CA TYR A 386 -4.85 20.80 4.41
C TYR A 386 -4.51 22.25 4.81
N ARG A 387 -3.22 22.59 4.78
CA ARG A 387 -2.71 23.97 4.82
C ARG A 387 -2.44 24.40 3.36
N THR A 388 -3.33 25.18 2.76
CA THR A 388 -3.05 25.87 1.49
C THR A 388 -2.38 27.21 1.76
N GLY A 389 -1.22 27.43 1.13
CA GLY A 389 -0.87 28.71 0.52
C GLY A 389 -0.08 29.74 1.34
N THR A 390 1.24 29.81 1.13
CA THR A 390 1.92 31.11 0.98
C THR A 390 1.63 31.62 -0.42
N GLY A 391 0.72 32.61 -0.52
CA GLY A 391 0.52 33.38 -1.74
C GLY A 391 1.68 34.34 -1.94
N THR A 392 2.42 34.17 -3.04
CA THR A 392 3.24 35.24 -3.61
C THR A 392 2.30 36.18 -4.36
N ALA A 393 2.08 37.37 -3.79
CA ALA A 393 1.50 38.49 -4.50
C ALA A 393 2.58 39.04 -5.47
N HIS A 394 2.27 39.04 -6.76
CA HIS A 394 2.88 39.95 -7.71
C HIS A 394 1.86 41.05 -8.01
N ALA A 395 2.24 42.27 -7.63
CA ALA A 395 1.85 43.50 -8.31
C ALA A 395 3.12 44.03 -9.00
#